data_AF-A0A9E7NAL0-F1
#
_entry.id   AF-A0A9E7NAL0-F1
#
_cell.length_a   1.000
_cell.length_b   1.000
_cell.length_c   1.000
_cell.angle_alpha   90.00
_cell.angle_beta   90.00
_cell.angle_gamma   90.00
#
_symmetry.space_group_name_H-M   'P 1'
#
loop_
_entity.id
_entity.type
_entity.pdbx_description
1 polymer ?
#
loop_
_entity_poly.entity_id
_entity_poly.type
_entity_poly.pdbx_seq_one_letter_code
_entity_poly.pdbx_strand_id
1 'polypeptide(L)'
;MAQSISLYCEPDGSDTVITEIISAIAEMEGVGPADLHPPLYDVIDLEALGAVLSHDSGFVSVSFTYNGQDIELQSKRDTRGGKNGE
;
A
#
# COMPACT_ATOMS: atom_id res chain seq x y z
N MET A 1 10.41 -20.93 -1.84
CA MET A 1 11.11 -19.65 -1.70
C MET A 1 10.01 -18.59 -1.68
N ALA A 2 9.72 -17.99 -0.53
CA ALA A 2 8.72 -16.93 -0.46
C ALA A 2 9.33 -15.69 -1.14
N GLN A 3 8.62 -15.10 -2.08
CA GLN A 3 9.01 -13.82 -2.68
C GLN A 3 8.43 -12.72 -1.80
N SER A 4 9.29 -11.87 -1.26
CA SER A 4 8.90 -10.68 -0.51
C SER A 4 9.00 -9.44 -1.39
N ILE A 5 7.91 -8.68 -1.48
CA ILE A 5 7.77 -7.49 -2.33
C ILE A 5 7.67 -6.27 -1.43
N SER A 6 8.42 -5.22 -1.75
CA SER A 6 8.32 -3.92 -1.08
C SER A 6 7.71 -2.91 -2.05
N LEU A 7 6.51 -2.41 -1.73
CA LEU A 7 5.83 -1.35 -2.47
C LEU A 7 5.90 -0.05 -1.69
N TYR A 8 6.22 1.03 -2.39
CA TYR A 8 6.27 2.37 -1.83
C TYR A 8 5.07 3.14 -2.33
N CYS A 9 4.21 3.56 -1.41
CA CYS A 9 3.09 4.41 -1.75
C CYS A 9 3.35 5.85 -1.29
N GLU A 10 3.06 6.80 -2.17
CA GLU A 10 3.05 8.22 -1.86
C GLU A 10 1.63 8.63 -1.47
N PRO A 11 1.38 9.02 -0.20
CA PRO A 11 0.03 9.38 0.24
C PRO A 11 -0.30 10.83 -0.19
N ASP A 12 -0.58 11.06 -1.48
CA ASP A 12 -1.09 12.38 -1.96
C ASP A 12 -2.62 12.51 -1.78
N GLY A 13 -3.31 11.42 -1.39
CA GLY A 13 -4.72 11.40 -1.02
C GLY A 13 -5.15 10.02 -0.58
N SER A 14 -5.86 9.91 0.54
CA SER A 14 -6.14 8.64 1.24
C SER A 14 -6.88 7.58 0.40
N ASP A 15 -7.70 7.99 -0.57
CA ASP A 15 -8.40 7.08 -1.49
C ASP A 15 -7.49 6.52 -2.60
N THR A 16 -6.48 7.29 -3.03
CA THR A 16 -5.60 6.91 -4.14
C THR A 16 -4.63 5.81 -3.73
N VAL A 17 -4.22 5.79 -2.45
CA VAL A 17 -3.27 4.80 -1.91
C VAL A 17 -3.79 3.38 -2.04
N ILE A 18 -5.06 3.16 -1.69
CA ILE A 18 -5.69 1.84 -1.79
C ILE A 18 -5.70 1.35 -3.25
N THR A 19 -6.05 2.24 -4.18
CA THR A 19 -6.08 1.92 -5.60
C THR A 19 -4.68 1.59 -6.15
N GLU A 20 -3.65 2.34 -5.73
CA GLU A 20 -2.26 2.08 -6.11
C GLU A 20 -1.77 0.72 -5.60
N ILE A 21 -2.11 0.37 -4.35
CA ILE A 21 -1.76 -0.94 -3.77
C ILE A 21 -2.39 -2.08 -4.59
N ILE A 22 -3.68 -1.97 -4.90
CA ILE A 22 -4.40 -2.98 -5.68
C ILE A 22 -3.80 -3.07 -7.09
N SER A 23 -3.52 -1.92 -7.74
CA SER A 23 -2.92 -1.88 -9.08
C SER A 23 -1.55 -2.55 -9.09
N ALA A 24 -0.69 -2.23 -8.12
CA ALA A 24 0.65 -2.78 -8.08
C ALA A 24 0.69 -4.30 -7.85
N ILE A 25 -0.21 -4.82 -7.00
CA ILE A 25 -0.35 -6.27 -6.79
C ILE A 25 -0.92 -6.94 -8.04
N ALA A 26 -1.88 -6.30 -8.71
CA ALA A 26 -2.46 -6.82 -9.94
C ALA A 26 -1.47 -6.87 -11.10
N GLU A 27 -0.74 -5.77 -11.34
CA GLU A 27 0.33 -5.72 -12.35
C GLU A 27 1.41 -6.78 -12.11
N MET A 28 1.71 -7.07 -10.85
CA MET A 28 2.68 -8.08 -10.47
C MET A 28 2.20 -9.51 -10.78
N GLU A 29 0.97 -9.83 -10.40
CA GLU A 29 0.34 -11.13 -10.74
C GLU A 29 0.06 -11.23 -12.26
N GLY A 30 0.17 -10.13 -13.00
CA GLY A 30 -0.15 -10.03 -14.42
C GLY A 30 -1.65 -10.08 -14.69
N VAL A 31 -2.46 -9.75 -13.67
CA VAL A 31 -3.91 -9.75 -13.72
C VAL A 31 -4.46 -8.33 -13.60
N GLY A 32 -5.75 -8.16 -13.85
CA GLY A 32 -6.41 -6.89 -13.59
C GLY A 32 -6.68 -6.71 -12.09
N PRO A 33 -6.78 -5.48 -11.57
CA PRO A 33 -7.15 -5.22 -10.17
C PRO A 33 -8.53 -5.82 -9.80
N ALA A 34 -9.41 -6.00 -10.78
CA ALA A 34 -10.70 -6.67 -10.62
C ALA A 34 -10.65 -8.20 -10.78
N ASP A 35 -9.53 -8.73 -11.25
CA ASP A 35 -9.29 -10.16 -11.52
C ASP A 35 -8.38 -10.80 -10.44
N LEU A 36 -7.96 -10.02 -9.44
CA LEU A 36 -7.28 -10.52 -8.25
C LEU A 36 -8.17 -11.55 -7.54
N HIS A 37 -7.63 -12.75 -7.35
CA HIS A 37 -8.33 -13.86 -6.74
C HIS A 37 -7.43 -14.53 -5.69
N PRO A 38 -7.75 -14.46 -4.39
CA PRO A 38 -8.90 -13.76 -3.79
C PRO A 38 -8.76 -12.24 -3.86
N PRO A 39 -9.86 -11.47 -3.95
CA PRO A 39 -9.76 -10.01 -3.98
C PRO A 39 -9.06 -9.49 -2.73
N LEU A 40 -8.28 -8.40 -2.88
CA LEU A 40 -7.46 -7.89 -1.78
C LEU A 40 -8.29 -7.54 -0.54
N TYR A 41 -9.50 -7.00 -0.73
CA TYR A 41 -10.43 -6.68 0.35
C TYR A 41 -10.95 -7.88 1.15
N ASP A 42 -10.81 -9.10 0.61
CA ASP A 42 -11.18 -10.34 1.30
C ASP A 42 -10.06 -10.82 2.25
N VAL A 43 -8.81 -10.48 1.91
CA VAL A 43 -7.62 -10.83 2.69
C VAL A 43 -7.27 -9.74 3.72
N ILE A 44 -7.42 -8.48 3.33
CA ILE A 44 -7.10 -7.32 4.16
C ILE A 44 -8.22 -6.29 4.10
N ASP A 45 -8.59 -5.75 5.26
CA ASP A 45 -9.61 -4.71 5.35
C ASP A 45 -9.04 -3.37 4.82
N LEU A 46 -9.50 -2.97 3.63
CA LEU A 46 -9.04 -1.76 2.95
C LEU A 46 -9.48 -0.48 3.67
N GLU A 47 -10.64 -0.50 4.35
CA GLU A 47 -11.12 0.65 5.14
C GLU A 47 -10.22 0.87 6.35
N ALA A 48 -9.88 -0.19 7.09
CA ALA A 48 -8.97 -0.12 8.21
C ALA A 48 -7.56 0.28 7.76
N LEU A 49 -7.08 -0.24 6.63
CA LEU A 49 -5.80 0.15 6.05
C LEU A 49 -5.78 1.64 5.71
N GLY A 50 -6.80 2.12 5.01
CA GLY A 50 -6.99 3.54 4.68
C GLY A 50 -7.08 4.40 5.95
N ALA A 51 -7.80 3.95 6.97
CA ALA A 51 -7.91 4.66 8.25
C ALA A 51 -6.57 4.73 8.98
N VAL A 52 -5.78 3.65 9.02
CA VAL A 52 -4.44 3.64 9.62
C VAL A 52 -3.50 4.59 8.88
N LEU A 53 -3.53 4.56 7.55
CA LEU A 53 -2.71 5.43 6.70
C LEU A 53 -3.15 6.90 6.77
N SER A 54 -4.44 7.16 6.96
CA SER A 54 -5.00 8.50 7.10
C SER A 54 -4.75 9.09 8.50
N HIS A 55 -4.83 8.26 9.53
CA HIS A 55 -4.65 8.67 10.92
C HIS A 55 -3.19 8.93 11.28
N ASP A 56 -2.28 8.11 10.76
CA ASP A 56 -0.86 8.24 11.07
C ASP A 56 -0.15 8.97 9.94
N SER A 57 0.14 10.27 10.12
CA SER A 57 1.02 11.06 9.23
C SER A 57 2.51 10.64 9.34
N GLY A 58 2.78 9.47 9.91
CA GLY A 58 4.08 8.89 10.13
C GLY A 58 4.50 7.93 9.00
N PHE A 59 5.50 7.11 9.32
CA PHE A 59 5.96 6.03 8.45
C PHE A 59 5.20 4.76 8.84
N VAL A 60 4.17 4.41 8.06
CA VAL A 60 3.40 3.17 8.24
C VAL A 60 3.98 2.10 7.32
N SER A 61 4.30 0.95 7.91
CA SER A 61 4.72 -0.25 7.19
C SER A 61 3.72 -1.37 7.48
N VAL A 62 3.10 -1.94 6.44
CA VAL A 62 2.13 -3.03 6.55
C VAL A 62 2.63 -4.23 5.77
N SER A 63 2.84 -5.36 6.44
CA SER A 63 3.23 -6.61 5.80
C SER A 63 2.13 -7.66 5.95
N PHE A 64 1.79 -8.32 4.84
CA PHE A 64 0.80 -9.40 4.82
C PHE A 64 1.15 -10.43 3.74
N THR A 65 0.73 -11.66 3.96
CA THR A 65 0.93 -12.74 2.99
C THR A 65 -0.27 -12.84 2.06
N TYR A 66 -0.04 -12.68 0.76
CA TYR A 66 -1.04 -12.82 -0.30
C TYR A 66 -0.60 -13.89 -1.30
N ASN A 67 -1.44 -14.89 -1.53
CA ASN A 67 -1.15 -16.01 -2.46
C ASN A 67 0.19 -16.75 -2.20
N GLY A 68 0.69 -16.73 -0.96
CA GLY A 68 2.00 -17.30 -0.59
C GLY A 68 3.20 -16.40 -0.87
N GLN A 69 2.96 -15.14 -1.25
CA GLN A 69 3.94 -14.08 -1.37
C GLN A 69 3.80 -13.11 -0.19
N ASP A 70 4.93 -12.63 0.32
CA ASP A 70 4.95 -11.60 1.36
C ASP A 70 4.90 -10.23 0.69
N ILE A 71 3.81 -9.50 0.91
CA ILE A 71 3.64 -8.13 0.43
C ILE A 71 3.93 -7.20 1.60
N GLU A 72 4.92 -6.34 1.43
CA GLU A 72 5.28 -5.27 2.34
C GLU A 72 4.97 -3.92 1.70
N LEU A 73 4.13 -3.14 2.34
CA LEU A 73 3.75 -1.80 1.96
C LEU A 73 4.46 -0.82 2.88
N GLN A 74 5.22 0.11 2.31
CA GLN A 74 5.85 1.21 3.03
C GLN A 74 5.27 2.53 2.54
N SER A 75 4.76 3.34 3.47
CA SER A 75 4.40 4.73 3.18
C SER A 75 5.63 5.61 3.35
N LYS A 76 6.05 6.26 2.25
CA LYS A 76 7.13 7.24 2.29
C LYS A 76 6.58 8.52 2.90
N ARG A 77 7.25 9.04 3.94
CA ARG A 77 7.05 10.44 4.34
C ARG A 77 7.59 11.31 3.21
N ASP A 78 6.74 12.06 2.53
CA ASP A 78 7.22 13.12 1.66
C ASP A 78 7.95 14.13 2.55
N THR A 79 9.28 14.08 2.57
CA THR A 79 10.10 15.12 3.19
C THR A 79 10.09 16.34 2.26
N ARG A 80 8.92 16.94 2.01
CA ARG A 80 8.86 18.27 1.43
C ARG A 80 9.39 19.24 2.48
N GLY A 81 10.61 19.70 2.19
CA GLY A 81 11.50 20.36 3.13
C GLY A 81 10.86 21.49 3.92
N GLY A 82 11.21 21.55 5.20
CA GLY A 82 11.13 22.78 5.97
C GLY A 82 11.92 23.86 5.23
N LYS A 83 11.23 24.75 4.54
CA LYS A 83 11.76 26.08 4.28
C LYS A 83 11.71 26.83 5.61
N ASN A 84 12.73 26.61 6.45
CA ASN A 84 13.02 27.57 7.52
C ASN A 84 13.66 28.79 6.87
N GLY A 85 12.83 29.77 6.56
CA GLY A 85 13.25 31.15 6.42
C GLY A 85 12.40 31.97 7.37
N GLU A 86 13.03 32.50 8.41
CA GLU A 86 12.90 33.88 8.94
C GLU A 86 13.87 34.05 10.13
#